data_AF-A0A4Q3EQ21-F1
#
_entry.id   AF-A0A4Q3EQ21-F1
#
_cell.length_a   1.000
_cell.length_b   1.000
_cell.length_c   1.000
_cell.angle_alpha   90.00
_cell.angle_beta   90.00
_cell.angle_gamma   90.00
#
_symmetry.space_group_name_H-M   'P 1'
#
loop_
_entity.id
_entity.type
_entity.pdbx_description
1 polymer ?
#
loop_
_entity_poly.entity_id
_entity_poly.type
_entity_poly.pdbx_seq_one_letter_code
_entity_poly.pdbx_strand_id
1 'polypeptide(L)'
;MLSRLTINNYALIDNLDIELDAGLNIITGETGAGKSIILGALSLILGQRAESKYFFNQQKKCVIEGIFRIEGFHLKKYFEENDLDYETETVLRREISSDGKSRAFVNDSPVNLTSLKQLGEKLIDIHSQHATAEINDPGFQLLVVDSITNHPELL
;
A
#
# COMPACT_ATOMS: atom_id res chain seq x y z
N MET A 1 1.55 -0.48 10.35
CA MET A 1 0.76 0.75 10.23
C MET A 1 1.53 1.79 9.44
N LEU A 2 0.91 2.43 8.45
CA LEU A 2 1.47 3.56 7.71
C LEU A 2 1.60 4.78 8.64
N SER A 3 2.81 5.30 8.83
CA SER A 3 3.12 6.47 9.68
C SER A 3 3.41 7.73 8.86
N ARG A 4 3.89 7.59 7.63
CA ARG A 4 4.19 8.73 6.75
C ARG A 4 4.00 8.36 5.29
N LEU A 5 3.47 9.29 4.50
CA LEU A 5 3.29 9.16 3.06
C LEU A 5 3.87 10.40 2.36
N THR A 6 4.85 10.16 1.49
CA THR A 6 5.44 11.18 0.63
C THR A 6 5.05 10.91 -0.82
N ILE A 7 4.56 11.93 -1.52
CA ILE A 7 4.21 11.86 -2.94
C ILE A 7 4.90 12.98 -3.68
N ASN A 8 5.66 12.64 -4.72
CA ASN A 8 6.30 13.60 -5.60
C ASN A 8 5.86 13.33 -7.04
N ASN A 9 5.37 14.38 -7.70
CA ASN A 9 5.06 14.40 -9.13
C ASN A 9 3.98 13.39 -9.58
N TYR A 10 2.83 13.34 -8.88
CA TYR A 10 1.74 12.41 -9.16
C TYR A 10 0.38 13.12 -9.30
N ALA A 11 -0.32 12.88 -10.40
CA ALA A 11 -1.60 13.52 -10.74
C ALA A 11 -1.55 15.05 -10.56
N LEU A 12 -2.30 15.61 -9.61
CA LEU A 12 -2.33 17.04 -9.29
C LEU A 12 -1.33 17.44 -8.19
N ILE A 13 -0.58 16.49 -7.66
CA ILE A 13 0.37 16.68 -6.55
C ILE A 13 1.77 16.88 -7.13
N ASP A 14 2.33 18.09 -6.94
CA ASP A 14 3.75 18.33 -7.15
C ASP A 14 4.57 17.69 -6.02
N ASN A 15 4.24 18.05 -4.76
CA ASN A 15 4.85 17.48 -3.56
C ASN A 15 3.79 17.37 -2.45
N LEU A 16 3.79 16.26 -1.73
CA LEU A 16 2.97 16.02 -0.54
C LEU A 16 3.80 15.25 0.46
N ASP A 17 3.67 15.62 1.74
CA ASP A 17 4.27 14.95 2.87
C ASP A 17 3.25 14.95 4.01
N ILE A 18 2.75 13.76 4.37
CA ILE A 18 1.74 13.60 5.41
C ILE A 18 2.26 12.61 6.44
N GLU A 19 2.21 13.01 7.71
CA GLU A 19 2.34 12.10 8.85
C GLU A 19 0.95 11.67 9.32
N LEU A 20 0.81 10.37 9.61
CA LEU A 20 -0.45 9.74 10.04
C LEU A 20 -0.31 9.28 11.49
N ASP A 21 -1.31 9.62 12.29
CA ASP A 21 -1.37 9.23 13.70
C ASP A 21 -1.94 7.83 13.88
N ALA A 22 -1.74 7.25 15.06
CA ALA A 22 -2.34 5.96 15.41
C ALA A 22 -3.88 6.04 15.43
N GLY A 23 -4.55 4.96 14.98
CA GLY A 23 -6.01 4.87 15.00
C GLY A 23 -6.67 5.54 13.80
N LEU A 24 -7.64 6.42 14.04
CA LEU A 24 -8.50 6.99 13.00
C LEU A 24 -7.94 8.29 12.45
N ASN A 25 -7.59 8.28 11.17
CA ASN A 25 -7.22 9.49 10.42
C ASN A 25 -8.36 9.84 9.46
N ILE A 26 -8.82 11.10 9.50
CA ILE A 26 -9.92 11.58 8.65
C ILE A 26 -9.35 12.58 7.65
N ILE A 27 -9.42 12.24 6.36
CA ILE A 27 -9.05 13.13 5.26
C ILE A 27 -10.32 13.74 4.67
N THR A 28 -10.42 15.06 4.71
CA THR A 28 -11.53 15.84 4.15
C THR A 28 -11.06 16.74 3.00
N GLY A 29 -12.00 17.29 2.24
CA GLY A 29 -11.72 18.19 1.13
C GLY A 29 -13.00 18.58 0.41
N GLU A 30 -12.89 19.47 -0.57
CA GLU A 30 -14.05 20.04 -1.28
C GLU A 30 -14.63 19.08 -2.33
N THR A 31 -13.78 18.49 -3.19
CA THR A 31 -14.22 17.79 -4.40
C THR A 31 -13.93 16.29 -4.41
N GLY A 32 -13.49 15.70 -3.30
CA GLY A 32 -13.16 14.27 -3.19
C GLY A 32 -11.95 13.81 -4.03
N ALA A 33 -11.53 14.59 -5.03
CA ALA A 33 -10.42 14.31 -5.93
C ALA A 33 -9.10 14.11 -5.16
N GLY A 34 -8.81 14.95 -4.15
CA GLY A 34 -7.60 14.81 -3.33
C GLY A 34 -7.51 13.46 -2.61
N LYS A 35 -8.64 13.00 -2.04
CA LYS A 35 -8.72 11.68 -1.39
C LYS A 35 -8.46 10.55 -2.40
N SER A 36 -9.09 10.61 -3.57
CA SER A 36 -8.90 9.60 -4.62
C SER A 36 -7.47 9.58 -5.15
N ILE A 37 -6.81 10.74 -5.27
CA ILE A 37 -5.40 10.82 -5.67
C ILE A 37 -4.50 10.17 -4.61
N ILE A 38 -4.71 10.44 -3.32
CA ILE A 38 -3.95 9.80 -2.23
C ILE A 38 -4.15 8.28 -2.25
N LEU A 39 -5.39 7.80 -2.41
CA LEU A 39 -5.67 6.37 -2.54
C LEU A 39 -5.02 5.73 -3.77
N GLY A 40 -4.98 6.45 -4.90
CA GLY A 40 -4.26 6.02 -6.10
C GLY A 40 -2.76 5.88 -5.85
N ALA A 41 -2.16 6.86 -5.15
CA ALA A 41 -0.75 6.81 -4.79
C ALA A 41 -0.41 5.66 -3.83
N LEU A 42 -1.25 5.45 -2.80
CA LEU A 42 -1.15 4.31 -1.90
C LEU A 42 -1.23 2.99 -2.68
N SER A 43 -2.19 2.86 -3.61
CA SER A 43 -2.32 1.67 -4.44
C SER A 43 -1.04 1.36 -5.23
N LEU A 44 -0.32 2.38 -5.71
CA LEU A 44 0.94 2.20 -6.44
C LEU A 44 2.09 1.69 -5.57
N ILE A 45 2.24 2.16 -4.33
CA ILE A 45 3.26 1.63 -3.41
C ILE A 45 2.91 0.23 -2.88
N LEU A 46 1.64 -0.15 -2.94
CA LEU A 46 1.16 -1.52 -2.65
C LEU A 46 1.24 -2.44 -3.88
N GLY A 47 1.93 -2.01 -4.94
CA GLY A 47 2.24 -2.87 -6.08
C GLY A 47 1.18 -2.94 -7.18
N GLN A 48 0.19 -2.03 -7.18
CA GLN A 48 -0.68 -1.87 -8.35
C GLN A 48 0.10 -1.30 -9.54
N ARG A 49 -0.38 -1.61 -10.75
CA ARG A 49 0.24 -1.13 -11.98
C ARG A 49 -0.06 0.35 -12.17
N ALA A 50 0.95 1.10 -12.60
CA ALA A 50 0.78 2.50 -12.97
C ALA A 50 0.10 2.60 -14.34
N GLU A 51 -0.94 3.42 -14.42
CA GLU A 51 -1.45 3.91 -15.69
C GLU A 51 -0.60 5.12 -16.11
N SER A 52 -0.07 5.08 -17.33
CA SER A 52 0.99 5.97 -17.83
C SER A 52 0.56 7.42 -18.12
N LYS A 53 -0.52 7.93 -17.50
CA LYS A 53 -1.12 9.23 -17.84
C LYS A 53 -1.28 10.21 -16.69
N TYR A 54 -0.78 9.91 -15.49
CA TYR A 54 -1.08 10.71 -14.29
C TYR A 54 0.17 11.29 -13.61
N PHE A 55 1.03 12.00 -14.33
CA PHE A 55 2.13 12.79 -13.71
C PHE A 55 1.79 14.28 -13.72
N PHE A 56 2.17 14.98 -12.64
CA PHE A 56 2.03 16.44 -12.55
C PHE A 56 2.92 17.15 -13.59
N ASN A 57 4.15 16.67 -13.73
CA ASN A 57 5.14 17.07 -14.72
C ASN A 57 5.62 15.82 -15.49
N GLN A 58 5.27 15.79 -16.78
CA GLN A 58 5.56 14.68 -17.69
C GLN A 58 7.06 14.47 -17.97
N GLN A 59 7.92 15.43 -17.63
CA GLN A 59 9.36 15.37 -17.87
C GLN A 59 10.14 14.85 -16.65
N LYS A 60 9.50 14.74 -15.48
CA LYS A 60 10.12 14.30 -14.23
C LYS A 60 9.65 12.89 -13.86
N LYS A 61 10.45 12.18 -13.06
CA LYS A 61 10.00 10.92 -12.44
C LYS A 61 8.95 11.19 -11.36
N CYS A 62 8.04 10.25 -11.17
CA CYS A 62 7.12 10.18 -10.04
C CYS A 62 7.75 9.30 -8.95
N VAL A 63 7.65 9.74 -7.69
CA VAL A 63 8.17 9.00 -6.54
C VAL A 63 7.11 9.00 -5.44
N ILE A 64 6.71 7.82 -5.00
CA ILE A 64 5.78 7.64 -3.88
C ILE A 64 6.47 6.77 -2.85
N GLU A 65 6.44 7.19 -1.59
CA GLU A 65 7.11 6.53 -0.48
C GLU A 65 6.18 6.46 0.72
N GLY A 66 6.08 5.27 1.32
CA GLY A 66 5.34 5.04 2.54
C GLY A 66 6.26 4.47 3.61
N ILE A 67 6.20 5.05 4.82
CA ILE A 67 6.89 4.54 6.01
C ILE A 67 5.88 3.75 6.84
N PHE A 68 6.25 2.52 7.18
CA PHE A 68 5.41 1.57 7.88
C PHE A 68 6.05 1.11 9.18
N ARG A 69 5.35 1.30 10.30
CA ARG A 69 5.66 0.63 11.56
C ARG A 69 5.09 -0.78 11.53
N ILE A 70 5.93 -1.79 11.36
CA ILE A 70 5.52 -3.20 11.16
C ILE A 70 5.74 -4.09 12.40
N GLU A 71 6.04 -3.47 13.54
CA GLU A 71 6.06 -4.17 14.83
C GLU A 71 4.69 -4.81 15.11
N GLY A 72 4.68 -6.07 15.57
CA GLY A 72 3.46 -6.83 15.83
C GLY A 72 2.83 -7.51 14.60
N PHE A 73 3.28 -7.24 13.37
CA PHE A 73 2.77 -7.93 12.17
C PHE A 73 3.37 -9.33 11.96
N HIS A 74 4.33 -9.75 12.81
CA HIS A 74 5.02 -11.04 12.72
C HIS A 74 5.67 -11.34 11.34
N LEU A 75 6.13 -10.30 10.64
CA LEU A 75 6.65 -10.42 9.26
C LEU A 75 8.12 -10.83 9.15
N LYS A 76 8.86 -10.99 10.25
CA LYS A 76 10.31 -11.30 10.21
C LYS A 76 10.65 -12.47 9.29
N LYS A 77 9.94 -13.59 9.47
CA LYS A 77 10.11 -14.80 8.64
C LYS A 77 9.83 -14.53 7.15
N TYR A 78 8.82 -13.72 6.84
CA TYR A 78 8.50 -13.35 5.45
C TYR A 78 9.65 -12.55 4.81
N PHE A 79 10.26 -11.62 5.54
CA PHE A 79 11.40 -10.85 5.05
C PHE A 79 12.62 -11.76 4.83
N GLU A 80 12.94 -12.64 5.77
CA GLU A 80 14.03 -13.62 5.65
C GLU A 80 13.84 -14.55 4.44
N GLU A 81 12.63 -15.09 4.24
CA GLU A 81 12.32 -15.99 3.12
C GLU A 81 12.38 -15.31 1.75
N ASN A 82 12.20 -13.99 1.71
CA ASN A 82 12.20 -13.18 0.48
C ASN A 82 13.50 -12.38 0.28
N ASP A 83 14.53 -12.62 1.10
CA ASP A 83 15.82 -11.91 1.06
C ASP A 83 15.65 -10.38 1.16
N LEU A 84 14.78 -9.95 2.06
CA LEU A 84 14.50 -8.53 2.35
C LEU A 84 15.07 -8.13 3.70
N ASP A 85 15.63 -6.92 3.78
CA ASP A 85 16.10 -6.35 5.03
C ASP A 85 14.91 -6.02 5.94
N TYR A 86 14.82 -6.68 7.09
CA TYR A 86 13.75 -6.43 8.06
C TYR A 86 14.11 -5.26 8.98
N GLU A 87 13.24 -4.26 9.01
CA GLU A 87 13.30 -3.15 9.97
C GLU A 87 11.92 -2.90 10.56
N THR A 88 11.85 -2.57 11.85
CA THR A 88 10.57 -2.26 12.54
C THR A 88 9.86 -1.07 11.89
N GLU A 89 10.64 -0.12 11.39
CA GLU A 89 10.19 0.92 10.48
C GLU A 89 10.63 0.53 9.07
N THR A 90 9.69 0.07 8.25
CA THR A 90 9.94 -0.37 6.88
C THR A 90 9.51 0.70 5.90
N VAL A 91 10.37 1.01 4.93
CA VAL A 91 10.09 1.95 3.85
C VAL A 91 9.74 1.20 2.58
N LEU A 92 8.55 1.48 2.03
CA LEU A 92 8.17 1.06 0.69
C LEU A 92 8.26 2.26 -0.26
N ARG A 93 9.01 2.12 -1.34
CA ARG A 93 9.14 3.18 -2.36
C ARG A 93 8.83 2.66 -3.75
N ARG A 94 8.01 3.42 -4.47
CA ARG A 94 7.71 3.21 -5.89
C ARG A 94 8.22 4.40 -6.69
N GLU A 95 9.05 4.13 -7.68
CA GLU A 95 9.49 5.13 -8.65
C GLU A 95 8.97 4.79 -10.04
N ILE A 96 8.52 5.80 -10.77
CA ILE A 96 8.08 5.66 -12.16
C ILE A 96 8.73 6.79 -12.97
N SER A 97 9.59 6.45 -13.93
CA SER A 97 10.23 7.44 -14.79
C SER A 97 9.28 7.95 -15.87
N SER A 98 9.65 9.08 -16.48
CA SER A 98 8.90 9.70 -17.58
C SER A 98 8.81 8.81 -18.83
N ASP A 99 9.72 7.85 -19.01
CA ASP A 99 9.66 6.82 -20.06
C ASP A 99 8.76 5.62 -19.68
N GLY A 100 8.12 5.66 -18.51
CA GLY A 100 7.19 4.64 -18.03
C GLY A 100 7.83 3.44 -17.33
N LYS A 101 9.16 3.38 -17.23
CA LYS A 101 9.80 2.31 -16.43
C LYS A 101 9.48 2.51 -14.96
N SER A 102 9.22 1.41 -14.27
CA SER A 102 8.88 1.44 -12.85
C SER A 102 9.83 0.58 -12.04
N ARG A 103 10.23 1.10 -10.89
CA ARG A 103 11.11 0.44 -9.92
C ARG A 103 10.42 0.45 -8.56
N ALA A 104 10.64 -0.60 -7.79
CA ALA A 104 10.14 -0.71 -6.43
C ALA A 104 11.30 -1.01 -5.48
N PHE A 105 11.18 -0.56 -4.25
CA PHE A 105 12.17 -0.73 -3.21
C PHE A 105 11.48 -1.05 -1.88
N VAL A 106 12.13 -1.89 -1.09
CA VAL A 106 11.83 -2.15 0.32
C VAL A 106 13.14 -1.89 1.07
N ASN A 107 13.16 -0.92 2.00
CA ASN A 107 14.37 -0.55 2.76
C ASN A 107 15.60 -0.34 1.85
N ASP A 108 15.42 0.48 0.81
CA ASP A 108 16.41 0.76 -0.26
C ASP A 108 16.87 -0.43 -1.13
N SER A 109 16.51 -1.66 -0.77
CA SER A 109 16.74 -2.86 -1.57
C SER A 109 15.73 -2.95 -2.73
N PRO A 110 16.19 -3.10 -4.00
CA PRO A 110 15.30 -3.14 -5.16
C PRO A 110 14.51 -4.46 -5.19
N VAL A 111 13.20 -4.36 -5.35
CA VAL A 111 12.30 -5.52 -5.41
C VAL A 111 11.50 -5.55 -6.71
N ASN A 112 11.05 -6.76 -7.09
CA ASN A 112 10.09 -6.89 -8.16
C ASN A 112 8.67 -6.45 -7.70
N LEU A 113 7.79 -6.21 -8.67
CA LEU A 113 6.43 -5.73 -8.38
C LEU A 113 5.58 -6.75 -7.61
N THR A 114 5.79 -8.04 -7.85
CA THR A 114 5.05 -9.13 -7.20
C THR A 114 5.37 -9.19 -5.72
N SER A 115 6.65 -9.12 -5.34
CA SER A 115 7.10 -9.09 -3.95
C SER A 115 6.58 -7.84 -3.24
N LEU A 116 6.63 -6.67 -3.89
CA LEU A 116 6.04 -5.45 -3.33
C LEU A 116 4.54 -5.61 -3.08
N LYS A 117 3.81 -6.22 -4.02
CA LYS A 117 2.37 -6.45 -3.91
C LYS A 117 2.04 -7.39 -2.74
N GLN A 118 2.74 -8.52 -2.65
CA GLN A 118 2.56 -9.50 -1.57
C GLN A 118 2.85 -8.91 -0.18
N LEU A 119 3.87 -8.05 -0.08
CA LEU A 119 4.15 -7.33 1.16
C LEU A 119 3.07 -6.27 1.44
N GLY A 120 2.67 -5.50 0.42
CA GLY A 120 1.63 -4.47 0.52
C GLY A 120 0.29 -5.01 1.03
N GLU A 121 -0.15 -6.17 0.53
CA GLU A 121 -1.37 -6.86 0.98
C GLU A 121 -1.33 -7.26 2.46
N LYS A 122 -0.15 -7.41 3.06
CA LYS A 122 0.02 -7.68 4.50
C LYS A 122 0.03 -6.40 5.36
N LEU A 123 0.16 -5.23 4.74
CA LEU A 123 0.37 -3.95 5.43
C LEU A 123 -0.84 -3.02 5.36
N ILE A 124 -1.55 -3.00 4.24
CA ILE A 124 -2.73 -2.16 4.02
C ILE A 124 -3.80 -2.98 3.31
N ASP A 125 -5.03 -2.86 3.81
CA ASP A 125 -6.23 -3.21 3.08
C ASP A 125 -6.95 -1.93 2.59
N ILE A 126 -7.37 -1.90 1.33
CA ILE A 126 -8.02 -0.74 0.71
C ILE A 126 -9.46 -1.09 0.34
N HIS A 127 -10.41 -0.51 1.06
CA HIS A 127 -11.83 -0.55 0.71
C HIS A 127 -12.26 0.75 0.00
N SER A 128 -12.70 0.63 -1.26
CA SER A 128 -13.19 1.73 -2.08
C SER A 128 -14.69 1.59 -2.41
N GLN A 129 -15.27 2.54 -3.15
CA GLN A 129 -16.71 2.60 -3.49
C GLN A 129 -17.28 1.34 -4.15
N HIS A 130 -16.44 0.42 -4.65
CA HIS A 130 -16.84 -0.84 -5.26
C HIS A 130 -16.24 -2.09 -4.59
N ALA A 131 -15.63 -1.95 -3.41
CA ALA A 131 -14.94 -3.05 -2.71
C ALA A 131 -15.87 -4.03 -1.96
N THR A 132 -17.20 -3.84 -2.01
CA THR A 132 -18.18 -4.66 -1.32
C THR A 132 -18.46 -6.00 -2.03
N ALA A 133 -17.41 -6.73 -2.41
CA ALA A 133 -17.54 -8.06 -3.03
C ALA A 133 -17.30 -9.20 -2.03
N GLU A 134 -16.42 -9.03 -1.03
CA GLU A 134 -15.99 -10.14 -0.16
C GLU A 134 -17.04 -10.59 0.85
N ILE A 135 -17.92 -9.70 1.34
CA ILE A 135 -18.99 -10.11 2.27
C ILE A 135 -19.93 -11.13 1.63
N ASN A 136 -20.06 -11.13 0.30
CA ASN A 136 -20.88 -12.08 -0.44
C ASN A 136 -20.11 -13.32 -0.89
N ASP A 137 -18.80 -13.39 -0.63
CA ASP A 137 -18.00 -14.58 -0.90
C ASP A 137 -18.32 -15.67 0.14
N PRO A 138 -18.79 -16.86 -0.30
CA PRO A 138 -19.12 -17.93 0.63
C PRO A 138 -17.93 -18.40 1.48
N GLY A 139 -16.70 -18.33 0.96
CA GLY A 139 -15.49 -18.70 1.68
C GLY A 139 -15.19 -17.72 2.81
N PHE A 140 -15.30 -16.41 2.54
CA PHE A 140 -15.16 -15.36 3.55
C PHE A 140 -16.24 -15.48 4.63
N GLN A 141 -17.49 -15.75 4.24
CA GLN A 141 -18.59 -15.97 5.20
C GLN A 141 -18.31 -17.16 6.13
N LEU A 142 -17.84 -18.28 5.58
CA LEU A 142 -17.49 -19.46 6.37
C LEU A 142 -16.34 -19.16 7.33
N LEU A 143 -15.28 -18.51 6.85
CA LEU A 143 -14.13 -18.09 7.66
C LEU A 143 -14.54 -17.22 8.85
N VAL A 144 -15.47 -16.28 8.64
CA VAL A 144 -15.99 -15.43 9.73
C VAL A 144 -16.72 -16.28 10.77
N VAL A 145 -17.59 -17.20 10.35
CA VAL A 145 -18.29 -18.11 11.28
C VAL A 145 -17.28 -18.97 12.04
N ASP A 146 -16.33 -19.57 11.33
CA ASP A 146 -15.30 -20.45 11.88
C ASP A 146 -14.40 -19.74 12.89
N SER A 147 -14.07 -18.46 12.63
CA SER A 147 -13.29 -17.64 13.55
C SER A 147 -13.98 -17.39 14.91
N ILE A 148 -15.32 -17.45 14.93
CA ILE A 148 -16.13 -17.22 16.14
C ILE A 148 -16.46 -18.54 16.85
N THR A 149 -16.59 -19.65 16.10
CA THR A 149 -17.06 -20.93 16.65
C THR A 149 -16.00 -21.72 17.40
N ASN A 150 -14.71 -21.34 17.35
CA ASN A 150 -13.63 -21.87 18.19
C ASN A 150 -13.55 -23.42 18.22
N HIS A 151 -13.84 -24.07 17.09
CA HIS A 151 -13.78 -25.54 16.90
C HIS A 151 -12.62 -25.93 15.95
N PRO A 152 -11.36 -25.86 16.40
CA PRO A 152 -10.19 -26.12 15.55
C PRO A 152 -10.05 -27.58 15.10
N GLU A 153 -10.80 -28.53 15.68
CA GLU A 153 -10.74 -29.95 15.31
C GLU A 153 -11.59 -30.30 14.07
N LEU A 154 -12.43 -29.38 13.59
CA LEU A 154 -13.35 -29.58 12.46
C LEU A 154 -12.95 -28.79 11.20
N LEU A 155 -11.86 -28.02 11.27
CA LEU A 155 -11.28 -27.19 10.21
C LEU A 155 -9.98 -27.80 9.70
#